data_AF-A0A365H8L7-F1
#
_entry.id   AF-A0A365H8L7-F1
#
_cell.length_a   1.000
_cell.length_b   1.000
_cell.length_c   1.000
_cell.angle_alpha   90.00
_cell.angle_beta   90.00
_cell.angle_gamma   90.00
#
_symmetry.space_group_name_H-M   'P 1'
#
loop_
_entity.id
_entity.type
_entity.pdbx_description
1 polymer ?
#
loop_
_entity_poly.entity_id
_entity_poly.type
_entity_poly.pdbx_seq_one_letter_code
_entity_poly.pdbx_strand_id
1 'polypeptide(L)'
;MMFGGSLHAYVIRRRVFFHPVPSPSVGSPSPKDTTALRRPPPHLVPAPAEPSSLQVAAEQARRRLDARAEARALAASDPALARELGIGRPDLPRGYDDGGLVDVNHCPPEVLATLPGLTPELVERVVRAREECGGFVSVEELSVLAELPPRLTPRLAEQTIYLS
;
A
#
# COMPACT_ATOMS: atom_id res chain seq x y z
N MET A 1 4.46 -29.28 44.03
CA MET A 1 3.53 -28.35 44.73
C MET A 1 2.98 -27.40 43.68
N MET A 2 1.78 -27.72 43.13
CA MET A 2 0.49 -26.98 43.24
C MET A 2 0.47 -25.64 42.48
N PHE A 3 -0.13 -25.52 41.27
CA PHE A 3 -1.55 -25.50 40.84
C PHE A 3 -2.30 -24.17 41.01
N GLY A 4 -3.00 -23.73 39.96
CA GLY A 4 -4.07 -22.72 39.95
C GLY A 4 -4.06 -21.93 38.64
N GLY A 5 -4.81 -22.30 37.59
CA GLY A 5 -6.24 -21.99 37.37
C GLY A 5 -6.32 -21.10 36.11
N SER A 6 -7.26 -21.16 35.18
CA SER A 6 -8.63 -21.61 35.21
C SER A 6 -9.13 -21.95 33.79
N LEU A 7 -10.19 -22.75 33.74
CA LEU A 7 -10.98 -23.17 32.58
C LEU A 7 -11.64 -21.99 31.83
N HIS A 8 -11.92 -22.18 30.54
CA HIS A 8 -13.27 -22.00 29.99
C HIS A 8 -13.52 -22.94 28.80
N ALA A 9 -14.52 -23.81 28.97
CA ALA A 9 -15.17 -24.62 27.95
C ALA A 9 -16.11 -23.72 27.09
N TYR A 10 -16.73 -24.06 25.97
CA TYR A 10 -17.17 -25.30 25.32
C TYR A 10 -17.80 -24.86 23.98
N VAL A 11 -17.62 -25.55 22.84
CA VAL A 11 -18.66 -25.58 21.79
C VAL A 11 -18.71 -26.94 21.08
N ILE A 12 -19.95 -27.43 20.99
CA ILE A 12 -20.50 -28.74 20.65
C ILE A 12 -20.25 -29.18 19.20
N ARG A 13 -19.76 -30.43 19.03
CA ARG A 13 -19.85 -31.20 17.77
C ARG A 13 -21.31 -31.61 17.50
N ARG A 14 -21.88 -31.25 16.35
CA ARG A 14 -23.07 -31.93 15.82
C ARG A 14 -22.64 -33.05 14.87
N ARG A 15 -22.88 -34.31 15.26
CA ARG A 15 -22.89 -35.49 14.36
C ARG A 15 -24.31 -35.73 13.91
N VAL A 16 -24.55 -35.75 12.59
CA VAL A 16 -25.83 -36.20 12.01
C VAL A 16 -25.61 -37.62 11.50
N PHE A 17 -26.39 -38.57 12.03
CA PHE A 17 -26.47 -39.94 11.54
C PHE A 17 -27.48 -39.98 10.39
N PHE A 18 -27.07 -40.53 9.24
CA PHE A 18 -27.96 -40.86 8.13
C PHE A 18 -28.26 -42.36 8.17
N HIS A 19 -29.53 -42.74 8.25
CA HIS A 19 -29.99 -44.10 7.99
C HIS A 19 -30.26 -44.29 6.49
N PRO A 20 -29.95 -45.46 5.90
CA PRO A 20 -30.24 -45.73 4.50
C PRO A 20 -31.74 -46.09 4.33
N VAL A 21 -32.39 -45.44 3.36
CA VAL A 21 -33.76 -45.76 2.94
C VAL A 21 -33.67 -46.67 1.70
N PRO A 22 -34.38 -47.82 1.63
CA PRO A 22 -34.26 -48.75 0.51
C PRO A 22 -34.97 -48.24 -0.76
N SER A 23 -34.34 -48.53 -1.90
CA SER A 23 -34.81 -48.23 -3.25
C SER A 23 -36.02 -49.09 -3.65
N PRO A 24 -37.05 -48.54 -4.30
CA PRO A 24 -37.95 -49.32 -5.14
C PRO A 24 -37.45 -49.34 -6.59
N SER A 25 -37.35 -50.55 -7.15
CA SER A 25 -37.13 -50.79 -8.57
C SER A 25 -38.47 -50.85 -9.32
N VAL A 26 -38.35 -50.74 -10.65
CA VAL A 26 -39.30 -51.10 -11.71
C VAL A 26 -39.99 -49.92 -12.40
N GLY A 27 -39.74 -49.83 -13.71
CA GLY A 27 -40.63 -49.21 -14.67
C GLY A 27 -39.91 -48.49 -15.80
N SER A 28 -39.47 -49.21 -16.84
CA SER A 28 -39.16 -48.60 -18.12
C SER A 28 -40.45 -48.31 -18.89
N PRO A 29 -40.62 -47.10 -19.43
CA PRO A 29 -41.29 -46.94 -20.72
C PRO A 29 -40.45 -46.10 -21.69
N SER A 30 -40.24 -46.65 -22.89
CA SER A 30 -40.11 -45.88 -24.14
C SER A 30 -41.50 -45.83 -24.80
N PRO A 31 -41.82 -44.95 -25.76
CA PRO A 31 -41.03 -43.88 -26.41
C PRO A 31 -41.82 -42.55 -26.60
N LYS A 32 -41.19 -41.59 -27.29
CA LYS A 32 -41.74 -40.51 -28.16
C LYS A 32 -41.66 -39.07 -27.63
N ASP A 33 -40.97 -38.26 -28.43
CA ASP A 33 -41.07 -36.82 -28.62
C ASP A 33 -41.22 -35.96 -27.37
N THR A 34 -40.09 -35.47 -26.88
CA THR A 34 -40.07 -34.21 -26.14
C THR A 34 -38.83 -33.45 -26.59
N THR A 35 -39.04 -32.47 -27.47
CA THR A 35 -38.16 -31.31 -27.58
C THR A 35 -38.17 -30.61 -26.22
N ALA A 36 -37.41 -31.15 -25.27
CA ALA A 36 -37.23 -30.58 -23.96
C ALA A 36 -36.49 -29.26 -24.17
N LEU A 37 -37.20 -28.17 -23.92
CA LEU A 37 -36.64 -26.84 -23.77
C LEU A 37 -35.47 -26.94 -22.78
N ARG A 38 -34.25 -27.04 -23.32
CA ARG A 38 -33.02 -27.15 -22.55
C ARG A 38 -32.90 -25.85 -21.77
N ARG A 39 -33.34 -25.85 -20.50
CA ARG A 39 -33.10 -24.72 -19.60
C ARG A 39 -31.61 -24.40 -19.71
N PRO A 40 -31.21 -23.15 -20.06
CA PRO A 40 -29.81 -22.81 -20.03
C PRO A 40 -29.28 -23.11 -18.62
N PRO A 41 -28.06 -23.67 -18.49
CA PRO A 41 -27.49 -23.93 -17.17
C PRO A 41 -27.60 -22.64 -16.34
N PRO A 42 -27.91 -22.73 -15.02
CA PRO A 42 -27.94 -21.57 -14.17
C PRO A 42 -26.59 -20.89 -14.36
N HIS A 43 -26.65 -19.71 -14.96
CA HIS A 43 -25.59 -18.75 -15.16
C HIS A 43 -24.48 -19.05 -14.15
N LEU A 44 -23.38 -19.63 -14.64
CA LEU A 44 -22.08 -19.40 -14.04
C LEU A 44 -21.94 -17.89 -14.07
N VAL A 45 -22.37 -17.22 -12.99
CA VAL A 45 -21.81 -15.93 -12.65
C VAL A 45 -20.33 -16.24 -12.58
N PRO A 46 -19.49 -15.78 -13.51
CA PRO A 46 -18.06 -15.98 -13.35
C PRO A 46 -17.73 -15.41 -11.97
N ALA A 47 -17.09 -16.22 -11.12
CA ALA A 47 -16.50 -15.70 -9.89
C ALA A 47 -15.72 -14.43 -10.27
N PRO A 48 -15.78 -13.34 -9.48
CA PRO A 48 -15.10 -12.10 -9.84
C PRO A 48 -13.66 -12.43 -10.20
N ALA A 49 -13.25 -12.09 -11.43
CA ALA A 49 -11.92 -12.40 -11.90
C ALA A 49 -10.92 -11.72 -10.96
N GLU A 50 -10.00 -12.50 -10.39
CA GLU A 50 -8.94 -11.97 -9.55
C GLU A 50 -8.23 -10.83 -10.30
N PRO A 51 -7.96 -9.69 -9.64
CA PRO A 51 -7.35 -8.55 -10.29
C PRO A 51 -5.98 -8.93 -10.86
N SER A 52 -5.72 -8.49 -12.09
CA SER A 52 -4.42 -8.70 -12.74
C SER A 52 -3.30 -8.01 -11.95
N SER A 53 -2.06 -8.51 -12.09
CA SER A 53 -0.87 -7.92 -11.45
C SER A 53 -0.70 -6.43 -11.76
N LEU A 54 -1.03 -6.02 -12.99
CA LEU A 54 -1.02 -4.62 -13.41
C LEU A 54 -2.08 -3.79 -12.67
N GLN A 55 -3.30 -4.32 -12.49
CA GLN A 55 -4.37 -3.63 -11.75
C GLN A 55 -3.97 -3.43 -10.28
N VAL A 56 -3.40 -4.45 -9.65
CA VAL A 56 -2.90 -4.36 -8.26
C VAL A 56 -1.78 -3.31 -8.16
N ALA A 57 -0.81 -3.33 -9.08
CA ALA A 57 0.28 -2.35 -9.09
C ALA A 57 -0.22 -0.91 -9.32
N ALA A 58 -1.21 -0.74 -10.20
CA ALA A 58 -1.83 0.55 -10.48
C ALA A 58 -2.59 1.10 -9.27
N GLU A 59 -3.34 0.24 -8.56
CA GLU A 59 -4.05 0.63 -7.33
C GLU A 59 -3.07 1.03 -6.23
N GLN A 60 -1.98 0.27 -6.03
CA GLN A 60 -0.92 0.65 -5.10
C GLN A 60 -0.22 1.96 -5.48
N ALA A 61 -0.02 2.22 -6.77
CA ALA A 61 0.52 3.48 -7.24
C ALA A 61 -0.45 4.65 -6.95
N ARG A 62 -1.75 4.45 -7.17
CA ARG A 62 -2.79 5.44 -6.83
C ARG A 62 -2.78 5.76 -5.34
N ARG A 63 -2.80 4.75 -4.48
CA ARG A 63 -2.76 4.92 -3.02
C ARG A 63 -1.55 5.74 -2.57
N ARG A 64 -0.36 5.49 -3.15
CA ARG A 64 0.85 6.28 -2.85
C ARG A 64 0.74 7.73 -3.30
N LEU A 65 0.11 7.99 -4.44
CA LEU A 65 -0.11 9.37 -4.91
C LEU A 65 -1.07 10.12 -4.00
N ASP A 66 -2.16 9.46 -3.59
CA ASP A 66 -3.16 10.06 -2.70
C ASP A 66 -2.56 10.32 -1.31
N ALA A 67 -1.87 9.33 -0.73
CA ALA A 67 -1.14 9.46 0.54
C ALA A 67 -0.11 10.61 0.50
N ARG A 68 0.60 10.77 -0.62
CA ARG A 68 1.54 11.86 -0.80
C ARG A 68 0.85 13.23 -0.82
N ALA A 69 -0.29 13.33 -1.49
CA ALA A 69 -1.06 14.57 -1.55
C ALA A 69 -1.58 14.95 -0.16
N GLU A 70 -2.11 13.98 0.59
CA GLU A 70 -2.57 14.16 1.97
C GLU A 70 -1.44 14.61 2.91
N ALA A 71 -0.29 13.92 2.85
CA ALA A 71 0.89 14.27 3.64
C ALA A 71 1.38 15.70 3.35
N ARG A 72 1.40 16.13 2.08
CA ARG A 72 1.74 17.51 1.71
C ARG A 72 0.71 18.52 2.21
N ALA A 73 -0.58 18.20 2.12
CA ALA A 73 -1.63 19.07 2.64
C ALA A 73 -1.52 19.24 4.16
N LEU A 74 -1.18 18.17 4.88
CA LEU A 74 -0.92 18.22 6.31
C LEU A 74 0.30 19.09 6.63
N ALA A 75 1.42 18.84 5.96
CA ALA A 75 2.64 19.62 6.17
C ALA A 75 2.48 21.10 5.84
N ALA A 76 1.66 21.44 4.84
CA ALA A 76 1.37 22.83 4.50
C ALA A 76 0.46 23.54 5.53
N SER A 77 -0.41 22.80 6.23
CA SER A 77 -1.33 23.36 7.23
C SER A 77 -0.77 23.33 8.66
N ASP A 78 -0.01 22.29 9.00
CA ASP A 78 0.65 22.11 10.30
C ASP A 78 2.03 21.42 10.14
N PRO A 79 3.10 22.20 9.89
CA PRO A 79 4.46 21.67 9.78
C PRO A 79 4.96 21.00 11.07
N ALA A 80 4.50 21.46 12.23
CA ALA A 80 4.94 20.92 13.51
C ALA A 80 4.40 19.50 13.72
N LEU A 81 3.11 19.29 13.42
CA LEU A 81 2.51 17.97 13.43
C LEU A 81 3.12 17.06 12.37
N ALA A 82 3.39 17.57 11.16
CA ALA A 82 4.06 16.78 10.12
C ALA A 82 5.42 16.24 10.57
N ARG A 83 6.21 17.04 11.31
CA ARG A 83 7.46 16.60 11.91
C ARG A 83 7.24 15.58 13.03
N GLU A 84 6.26 15.78 13.90
CA GLU A 84 5.93 14.83 14.99
C GLU A 84 5.54 13.46 14.42
N LEU A 85 4.81 13.46 13.31
CA LEU A 85 4.43 12.24 12.61
C LEU A 85 5.61 11.64 11.82
N GLY A 86 6.69 12.39 11.55
CA GLY A 86 7.82 11.92 10.75
C GLY A 86 7.55 11.86 9.24
N ILE A 87 6.77 12.81 8.71
CA ILE A 87 6.52 12.91 7.26
C ILE A 87 7.86 13.10 6.54
N GLY A 88 8.09 12.29 5.51
CA GLY A 88 9.33 12.36 4.73
C GLY A 88 10.53 11.73 5.41
N ARG A 89 10.35 11.02 6.53
CA ARG A 89 11.44 10.40 7.29
C ARG A 89 11.34 8.88 7.23
N PRO A 90 11.74 8.25 6.11
CA PRO A 90 11.64 6.82 5.95
C PRO A 90 12.47 6.02 6.97
N ASP A 91 13.49 6.66 7.54
CA ASP A 91 14.39 6.16 8.57
C ASP A 91 13.78 6.12 9.98
N LEU A 92 12.68 6.83 10.23
CA LEU A 92 12.01 6.84 11.53
C LEU A 92 10.84 5.84 11.58
N PRO A 93 10.56 5.24 12.75
CA PRO A 93 9.36 4.43 12.95
C PRO A 93 8.11 5.28 12.70
N ARG A 94 7.24 4.84 11.80
CA ARG A 94 5.97 5.51 11.50
C ARG A 94 4.85 4.50 11.29
N GLY A 95 3.63 4.89 11.66
CA GLY A 95 2.42 4.07 11.57
C GLY A 95 1.57 4.32 10.31
N TYR A 96 2.03 5.16 9.38
CA TYR A 96 1.28 5.56 8.20
C TYR A 96 2.21 5.66 6.97
N ASP A 97 1.60 5.66 5.79
CA ASP A 97 2.28 5.85 4.49
C ASP A 97 2.15 7.32 4.08
N ASP A 98 3.27 8.01 3.86
CA ASP A 98 3.32 9.39 3.37
C ASP A 98 3.47 9.45 1.84
N GLY A 99 3.28 8.32 1.16
CA GLY A 99 3.44 8.20 -0.28
C GLY A 99 4.90 8.21 -0.74
N GLY A 100 5.85 7.94 0.17
CA GLY A 100 7.28 7.89 -0.09
C GLY A 100 7.89 9.28 -0.25
N LEU A 101 7.48 10.22 0.60
CA LEU A 101 8.15 11.53 0.68
C LEU A 101 9.54 11.39 1.30
N VAL A 102 10.40 12.36 1.00
CA VAL A 102 11.70 12.54 1.66
C VAL A 102 11.82 13.98 2.10
N ASP A 103 11.94 14.19 3.41
CA ASP A 103 12.24 15.47 4.02
C ASP A 103 13.74 15.74 3.90
N VAL A 104 14.10 16.52 2.88
CA VAL A 104 15.50 16.77 2.52
C VAL A 104 16.25 17.47 3.65
N ASN A 105 15.54 18.26 4.47
CA ASN A 105 16.16 19.04 5.54
C ASN A 105 16.56 18.20 6.75
N HIS A 106 15.95 17.03 6.95
CA HIS A 106 16.14 16.27 8.18
C HIS A 106 16.51 14.80 7.98
N CYS A 107 16.32 14.24 6.78
CA CYS A 107 16.67 12.85 6.53
C CYS A 107 18.19 12.63 6.50
N PRO A 108 18.66 11.42 6.82
CA PRO A 108 20.08 11.10 6.76
C PRO A 108 20.54 10.89 5.28
N PRO A 109 21.85 10.97 5.00
CA PRO A 109 22.38 10.88 3.63
C PRO A 109 21.98 9.60 2.89
N GLU A 110 21.84 8.48 3.61
CA GLU A 110 21.44 7.18 3.05
C GLU A 110 20.02 7.22 2.51
N VAL A 111 19.14 8.04 3.10
CA VAL A 111 17.79 8.27 2.59
C VAL A 111 17.83 9.17 1.36
N LEU A 112 18.64 10.24 1.36
CA LEU A 112 18.83 11.08 0.17
C LEU A 112 19.30 10.25 -1.03
N ALA A 113 20.19 9.27 -0.82
CA ALA A 113 20.68 8.38 -1.86
C ALA A 113 19.60 7.48 -2.48
N THR A 114 18.42 7.37 -1.87
CA THR A 114 17.27 6.67 -2.46
C THR A 114 16.49 7.51 -3.48
N LEU A 115 16.73 8.83 -3.52
CA LEU A 115 16.05 9.72 -4.45
C LEU A 115 16.56 9.49 -5.89
N PRO A 116 15.66 9.40 -6.89
CA PRO A 116 16.02 9.11 -8.27
C PRO A 116 17.05 10.11 -8.84
N GLY A 117 18.18 9.57 -9.26
CA GLY A 117 19.22 10.34 -9.95
C GLY A 117 20.17 11.12 -9.01
N LEU A 118 20.02 11.02 -7.68
CA LEU A 118 21.05 11.49 -6.76
C LEU A 118 22.16 10.43 -6.65
N THR A 119 23.35 10.78 -7.17
CA THR A 119 24.57 10.00 -6.97
C THR A 119 25.15 10.30 -5.59
N PRO A 120 26.07 9.48 -5.06
CA PRO A 120 26.75 9.76 -3.80
C PRO A 120 27.37 11.17 -3.75
N GLU A 121 27.99 11.61 -4.85
CA GLU A 121 28.60 12.94 -4.95
C GLU A 121 27.54 14.06 -4.91
N LEU A 122 26.35 13.83 -5.48
CA LEU A 122 25.25 14.78 -5.38
C LEU A 122 24.66 14.81 -3.96
N VAL A 123 24.57 13.66 -3.29
CA VAL A 123 24.13 13.59 -1.89
C VAL A 123 25.05 14.39 -0.98
N GLU A 124 26.37 14.25 -1.13
CA GLU A 124 27.34 15.03 -0.36
C GLU A 124 27.16 16.55 -0.57
N ARG A 125 26.91 16.98 -1.81
CA ARG A 125 26.63 18.40 -2.11
C ARG A 125 25.35 18.90 -1.45
N VAL A 126 24.29 18.08 -1.44
CA VAL A 126 23.03 18.40 -0.75
C VAL A 126 23.25 18.53 0.75
N VAL A 127 23.96 17.59 1.37
CA VAL A 127 24.25 17.62 2.82
C VAL A 127 25.06 18.86 3.19
N ARG A 128 26.12 19.15 2.44
CA ARG A 128 26.93 20.36 2.65
C ARG A 128 26.10 21.64 2.52
N ALA A 129 25.34 21.78 1.43
CA ALA A 129 24.51 22.96 1.20
C ALA A 129 23.45 23.13 2.30
N ARG A 130 22.86 22.02 2.79
CA ARG A 130 21.91 22.02 3.90
C ARG A 130 22.52 22.56 5.19
N GLU A 131 23.75 22.15 5.51
CA GLU A 131 24.48 22.59 6.70
C GLU A 131 24.91 24.06 6.61
N GLU A 132 25.33 24.51 5.42
CA GLU A 132 25.76 25.88 5.18
C GLU A 132 24.60 26.88 5.18
N CYS A 133 23.43 26.48 4.66
CA CYS A 133 22.27 27.36 4.48
C CYS A 133 21.19 27.22 5.55
N GLY A 134 21.28 26.21 6.43
CA GLY A 134 20.29 25.94 7.46
C GLY A 134 19.02 25.26 6.94
N GLY A 135 19.12 24.53 5.83
CA GLY A 135 18.00 23.88 5.16
C GLY A 135 17.59 24.57 3.85
N PHE A 136 16.56 24.01 3.21
CA PHE A 136 15.95 24.51 2.00
C PHE A 136 14.45 24.75 2.23
N VAL A 137 13.83 25.63 1.45
CA VAL A 137 12.38 25.85 1.45
C VAL A 137 11.70 25.29 0.20
N SER A 138 12.48 24.90 -0.81
CA SER A 138 11.96 24.42 -2.09
C SER A 138 12.97 23.55 -2.86
N VAL A 139 12.48 22.87 -3.89
CA VAL A 139 13.33 22.07 -4.79
C VAL A 139 14.15 22.95 -5.73
N GLU A 140 13.63 24.13 -6.08
CA GLU A 140 14.34 25.12 -6.87
C GLU A 140 15.57 25.64 -6.10
N GLU A 141 15.39 25.97 -4.83
CA GLU A 141 16.48 26.40 -3.96
C GLU A 141 17.50 25.27 -3.74
N LEU A 142 17.04 24.06 -3.41
CA LEU A 142 17.90 22.87 -3.35
C LEU A 142 18.73 22.70 -4.63
N SER A 143 18.08 22.82 -5.80
CA SER A 143 18.73 22.64 -7.09
C SER A 143 19.80 23.69 -7.35
N VAL A 144 19.60 24.93 -6.91
CA VAL A 144 20.57 26.02 -7.06
C VAL A 144 21.72 25.84 -6.08
N LEU A 145 21.43 25.66 -4.79
CA LEU A 145 22.45 25.65 -3.73
C LEU A 145 23.32 24.39 -3.73
N ALA A 146 22.73 23.23 -4.02
CA ALA A 146 23.50 22.00 -4.22
C ALA A 146 23.97 21.82 -5.68
N GLU A 147 23.75 22.83 -6.54
CA GLU A 147 24.04 22.88 -7.98
C GLU A 147 23.72 21.54 -8.69
N LEU A 148 22.50 21.06 -8.45
CA LEU A 148 21.98 19.82 -9.01
C LEU A 148 21.69 20.01 -10.51
N PRO A 149 21.85 18.95 -11.32
CA PRO A 149 21.45 19.03 -12.72
C PRO A 149 19.95 19.35 -12.88
N PRO A 150 19.56 20.34 -13.72
CA PRO A 150 18.16 20.80 -13.83
C PRO A 150 17.15 19.72 -14.21
N ARG A 151 17.61 18.66 -14.89
CA ARG A 151 16.79 17.49 -15.24
C ARG A 151 16.25 16.71 -14.03
N LEU A 152 16.85 16.87 -12.85
CA LEU A 152 16.42 16.18 -11.64
C LEU A 152 15.26 16.89 -10.94
N THR A 153 15.14 18.21 -11.11
CA THR A 153 14.19 19.05 -10.38
C THR A 153 12.74 18.54 -10.45
N PRO A 154 12.17 18.15 -11.61
CA PRO A 154 10.79 17.65 -11.66
C PRO A 154 10.58 16.35 -10.87
N ARG A 155 11.57 15.44 -10.90
CA ARG A 155 11.50 14.16 -10.17
C ARG A 155 11.65 14.35 -8.67
N LEU A 156 12.54 15.25 -8.27
CA LEU A 156 12.71 15.61 -6.87
C LEU A 156 11.46 16.31 -6.36
N ALA A 157 10.89 17.27 -7.10
CA ALA A 157 9.65 17.97 -6.74
C ALA A 157 8.50 17.00 -6.43
N GLU A 158 8.41 15.89 -7.17
CA GLU A 158 7.40 14.86 -6.93
C GLU A 158 7.57 14.14 -5.60
N GLN A 159 8.79 14.01 -5.07
CA GLN A 159 9.15 13.10 -3.96
C GLN A 159 9.73 13.80 -2.73
N THR A 160 10.09 15.08 -2.81
CA THR A 160 10.67 15.81 -1.69
C THR A 160 9.64 16.64 -0.96
N ILE A 161 9.96 16.93 0.30
CA ILE A 161 9.34 17.94 1.15
C ILE A 161 10.45 18.65 1.94
N TYR A 162 10.13 19.85 2.44
CA TYR A 162 11.08 20.78 3.04
C TYR A 162 10.51 21.33 4.34
N LEU A 163 10.61 20.55 5.42
CA LEU A 163 10.11 20.98 6.73
C LEU A 163 11.17 21.85 7.43
N SER A 164 10.73 22.80 8.25
CA SER A 164 11.57 23.68 9.07
C SER A 164 11.38 23.45 10.57
#